data_AF-A0A956Z0I4-F1
#
_entry.id   AF-A0A956Z0I4-F1
#
_cell.length_a   1.000
_cell.length_b   1.000
_cell.length_c   1.000
_cell.angle_alpha   90.00
_cell.angle_beta   90.00
_cell.angle_gamma   90.00
#
_symmetry.space_group_name_H-M   'P 1'
#
loop_
_entity.id
_entity.type
_entity.pdbx_description
1 polymer ?
#
loop_
_entity_poly.entity_id
_entity_poly.type
_entity_poly.pdbx_seq_one_letter_code
_entity_poly.pdbx_strand_id
1 'polypeptide(L)'
;LANHELVIFDQRGTGYSEPSLACPESEELMLSTLDEDLDSEQSKGLLLQMVTACHDRLRGEGIDLAAYNSRENAADVDDLRRALGYDQWDLYGISYGTRLAQTVMRDFPDGVRSVVLDSTYPLSADLTVDTIANMDRAFDTFFAGCAANAACSEAYPDLENRFFALADTLNATPILVPVLHVFTGQQLEALVDGDTM
;
A
#
# COMPACT_ATOMS: atom_id res chain seq x y z
N LEU A 1 11.09 -19.65 -14.46
CA LEU A 1 12.20 -19.16 -13.63
C LEU A 1 13.53 -19.88 -13.89
N ALA A 2 13.57 -21.21 -14.12
CA ALA A 2 14.83 -21.93 -14.33
C ALA A 2 15.71 -21.44 -15.52
N ASN A 3 15.15 -20.62 -16.42
CA ASN A 3 15.85 -20.06 -17.59
C ASN A 3 15.89 -18.52 -17.57
N HIS A 4 15.65 -17.88 -16.43
CA HIS A 4 15.57 -16.43 -16.29
C HIS A 4 16.37 -15.97 -15.07
N GLU A 5 17.14 -14.90 -15.24
CA GLU A 5 17.71 -14.16 -14.11
C GLU A 5 16.61 -13.29 -13.51
N LEU A 6 16.42 -13.38 -12.20
CA LEU A 6 15.45 -12.55 -11.48
C LEU A 6 16.19 -11.35 -10.88
N VAL A 7 15.81 -10.16 -11.34
CA VAL A 7 16.30 -8.90 -10.80
C VAL A 7 15.17 -8.25 -10.00
N ILE A 8 15.44 -7.99 -8.72
CA ILE A 8 14.60 -7.20 -7.83
C ILE A 8 15.46 -6.03 -7.37
N PHE A 9 14.89 -4.83 -7.33
CA PHE A 9 15.60 -3.62 -6.97
C PHE A 9 14.69 -2.72 -6.13
N ASP A 10 15.30 -1.89 -5.29
CA ASP A 10 14.60 -0.85 -4.55
C ASP A 10 14.42 0.37 -5.45
N GLN A 11 13.18 0.84 -5.57
CA GLN A 11 12.87 2.04 -6.36
C GLN A 11 13.47 3.28 -5.71
N ARG A 12 13.71 4.34 -6.50
CA ARG A 12 14.21 5.62 -5.97
C ARG A 12 13.42 6.05 -4.72
N GLY A 13 14.12 6.42 -3.65
CA GLY A 13 13.50 6.85 -2.40
C GLY A 13 13.02 5.72 -1.47
N THR A 14 13.19 4.45 -1.84
CA THR A 14 12.73 3.30 -1.05
C THR A 14 13.87 2.35 -0.71
N GLY A 15 13.68 1.53 0.33
CA GLY A 15 14.63 0.49 0.72
C GLY A 15 16.05 1.03 0.92
N TYR A 16 17.02 0.46 0.21
CA TYR A 16 18.42 0.84 0.24
C TYR A 16 18.80 1.91 -0.81
N SER A 17 17.87 2.41 -1.61
CA SER A 17 18.14 3.46 -2.59
C SER A 17 18.32 4.82 -1.92
N GLU A 18 19.37 5.55 -2.31
CA GLU A 18 19.70 6.86 -1.76
C GLU A 18 19.35 8.01 -2.73
N PRO A 19 18.86 9.17 -2.23
CA PRO A 19 18.47 9.40 -0.84
C PRO A 19 17.13 8.73 -0.51
N SER A 20 16.94 8.34 0.76
CA SER A 20 15.71 7.68 1.24
C SER A 20 14.59 8.70 1.47
N LEU A 21 13.35 8.33 1.13
CA LEU A 21 12.13 9.08 1.46
C LEU A 21 11.40 8.53 2.69
N ALA A 22 12.05 7.67 3.48
CA ALA A 22 11.44 7.17 4.71
C ALA A 22 11.04 8.34 5.62
N CYS A 23 9.80 8.29 6.13
CA CYS A 23 9.25 9.23 7.09
C CYS A 23 9.20 8.57 8.48
N PRO A 24 10.26 8.61 9.31
CA PRO A 24 10.20 8.13 10.69
C PRO A 24 9.08 8.80 11.50
N GLU A 25 8.65 10.01 11.12
CA GLU A 25 7.50 10.70 11.69
C GLU A 25 6.20 9.89 11.60
N SER A 26 6.06 9.06 10.56
CA SER A 26 4.90 8.18 10.38
C SER A 26 4.91 7.01 11.36
N GLU A 27 6.09 6.43 11.62
CA GLU A 27 6.24 5.34 12.58
C GLU A 27 6.06 5.86 14.01
N GLU A 28 6.64 7.01 14.32
CA GLU A 28 6.45 7.70 15.60
C GLU A 28 4.98 8.03 15.86
N LEU A 29 4.26 8.57 14.86
CA LEU A 29 2.83 8.82 15.00
C LEU A 29 2.06 7.52 15.24
N MET A 30 2.26 6.49 14.40
CA MET A 30 1.58 5.21 14.54
C MET A 30 1.74 4.60 15.94
N LEU A 31 2.98 4.61 16.47
CA LEU A 31 3.27 4.01 17.77
C LEU A 31 2.74 4.85 18.93
N SER A 32 2.75 6.18 18.80
CA SER A 32 2.28 7.09 19.86
C SER A 32 0.75 7.20 19.96
N THR A 33 0.02 6.81 18.92
CA THR A 33 -1.45 6.83 18.89
C THR A 33 -2.06 5.43 18.86
N LEU A 34 -1.27 4.39 19.11
CA LEU A 34 -1.68 3.01 18.90
C LEU A 34 -2.83 2.59 19.81
N ASP A 35 -2.88 3.13 21.03
CA ASP A 35 -3.89 2.86 22.07
C ASP A 35 -4.86 4.04 22.30
N GLU A 36 -4.84 5.04 21.41
CA GLU A 36 -5.68 6.24 21.52
C GLU A 36 -6.97 6.11 20.71
N ASP A 37 -8.09 6.53 21.31
CA ASP A 37 -9.40 6.63 20.65
C ASP A 37 -9.54 8.03 20.03
N LEU A 38 -9.07 8.14 18.78
CA LEU A 38 -9.01 9.41 18.05
C LEU A 38 -10.19 9.56 17.10
N ASP A 39 -10.92 10.66 17.21
CA ASP A 39 -11.93 10.99 16.22
C ASP A 39 -11.31 11.31 14.84
N SER A 40 -12.15 11.31 13.81
CA SER A 40 -11.73 11.59 12.42
C SER A 40 -10.97 12.92 12.28
N GLU A 41 -11.34 13.97 13.00
CA GLU A 41 -10.70 15.29 12.84
C GLU A 41 -9.35 15.34 13.57
N GLN A 42 -9.24 14.70 14.73
CA GLN A 42 -7.97 14.49 15.44
C GLN A 42 -7.00 13.68 14.57
N SER A 43 -7.46 12.54 14.05
CA SER A 43 -6.69 11.66 13.17
C SER A 43 -6.18 12.39 11.92
N LYS A 44 -7.05 13.15 11.24
CA LYS A 44 -6.65 13.99 10.10
C LYS A 44 -5.65 15.07 10.48
N GLY A 45 -5.86 15.73 11.62
CA GLY A 45 -4.97 16.78 12.11
C GLY A 45 -3.57 16.27 12.39
N LEU A 46 -3.45 15.08 13.00
CA LEU A 46 -2.18 14.42 13.26
C LEU A 46 -1.51 13.94 11.97
N LEU A 47 -2.28 13.33 11.05
CA LEU A 47 -1.77 12.91 9.75
C LEU A 47 -1.20 14.10 8.97
N LEU A 48 -1.90 15.23 8.94
CA LEU A 48 -1.44 16.43 8.25
C LEU A 48 -0.15 16.99 8.87
N GLN A 49 -0.04 17.00 10.20
CA GLN A 49 1.17 17.41 10.90
C GLN A 49 2.35 16.50 10.56
N MET A 50 2.15 15.18 10.59
CA MET A 50 3.17 14.19 10.25
C MET A 50 3.64 14.35 8.80
N VAL A 51 2.72 14.42 7.84
CA VAL A 51 3.06 14.59 6.42
C VAL A 51 3.81 15.91 6.19
N THR A 52 3.40 16.99 6.86
CA THR A 52 4.08 18.30 6.77
C THR A 52 5.50 18.22 7.33
N ALA A 53 5.68 17.60 8.50
CA ALA A 53 6.98 17.44 9.13
C ALA A 53 7.93 16.62 8.24
N CYS A 54 7.47 15.48 7.69
CA CYS A 54 8.28 14.69 6.77
C CYS A 54 8.62 15.47 5.49
N HIS A 55 7.64 16.15 4.89
CA HIS A 55 7.86 16.99 3.71
C HIS A 55 8.94 18.06 3.97
N ASP A 56 8.84 18.79 5.08
CA ASP A 56 9.75 19.88 5.40
C ASP A 56 11.16 19.37 5.73
N ARG A 57 11.27 18.23 6.42
CA ARG A 57 12.56 17.57 6.67
C ARG A 57 13.23 17.15 5.36
N LEU A 58 12.53 16.40 4.50
CA LEU A 58 13.08 15.93 3.22
C LEU A 58 13.52 17.10 2.33
N ARG A 59 12.74 18.18 2.29
CA ARG A 59 13.13 19.40 1.56
C ARG A 59 14.31 20.13 2.19
N GLY A 60 14.38 20.15 3.52
CA GLY A 60 15.51 20.69 4.27
C GLY A 60 16.81 19.92 4.02
N GLU A 61 16.72 18.62 3.76
CA GLU A 61 17.82 17.75 3.33
C GLU A 61 18.22 17.97 1.85
N GLY A 62 17.51 18.84 1.12
CA GLY A 62 17.77 19.17 -0.28
C GLY A 62 17.18 18.18 -1.28
N ILE A 63 16.24 17.33 -0.85
CA ILE A 63 15.59 16.34 -1.72
C ILE A 63 14.54 17.02 -2.59
N ASP A 64 14.65 16.86 -3.91
CA ASP A 64 13.63 17.31 -4.86
C ASP A 64 12.48 16.28 -4.95
N LEU A 65 11.42 16.52 -4.18
CA LEU A 65 10.24 15.65 -4.15
C LEU A 65 9.54 15.52 -5.52
N ALA A 66 9.73 16.47 -6.44
CA ALA A 66 9.16 16.37 -7.79
C ALA A 66 9.79 15.23 -8.61
N ALA A 67 10.99 14.76 -8.23
CA ALA A 67 11.70 13.67 -8.90
C ALA A 67 11.23 12.26 -8.49
N TYR A 68 10.24 12.14 -7.59
CA TYR A 68 9.76 10.86 -7.07
C TYR A 68 8.36 10.56 -7.60
N ASN A 69 8.33 10.13 -8.85
CA ASN A 69 7.10 9.81 -9.56
C ASN A 69 7.36 8.64 -10.53
N SER A 70 6.29 8.02 -11.05
CA SER A 70 6.42 6.84 -11.91
C SER A 70 7.17 7.08 -13.22
N ARG A 71 7.20 8.32 -13.74
CA ARG A 71 7.94 8.64 -14.97
C ARG A 71 9.43 8.54 -14.74
N GLU A 72 9.89 9.20 -13.68
CA GLU A 72 11.30 9.17 -13.31
C GLU A 72 11.73 7.77 -12.88
N ASN A 73 10.86 7.04 -12.18
CA ASN A 73 11.16 5.67 -11.81
C ASN A 73 11.17 4.70 -13.00
N ALA A 74 10.37 4.94 -14.04
CA ALA A 74 10.47 4.20 -15.30
C ALA A 74 11.81 4.43 -16.01
N ALA A 75 12.38 5.63 -15.88
CA ALA A 75 13.71 5.93 -16.40
C ALA A 75 14.80 5.14 -15.66
N ASP A 76 14.72 5.05 -14.32
CA ASP A 76 15.64 4.19 -13.54
C ASP A 76 15.62 2.74 -13.99
N VAL A 77 14.41 2.25 -14.27
CA VAL A 77 14.18 0.87 -14.69
C VAL A 77 14.94 0.65 -16.00
N ASP A 78 14.79 1.53 -17.00
CA ASP A 78 15.51 1.38 -18.28
C ASP A 78 17.03 1.60 -18.14
N ASP A 79 17.47 2.50 -17.27
CA ASP A 79 18.90 2.67 -16.98
C ASP A 79 19.49 1.42 -16.31
N LEU A 80 18.74 0.78 -15.41
CA LEU A 80 19.14 -0.50 -14.81
C LEU A 80 19.29 -1.59 -15.87
N ARG A 81 18.34 -1.69 -16.82
CA ARG A 81 18.44 -2.63 -17.95
C ARG A 81 19.75 -2.44 -18.72
N ARG A 82 20.07 -1.19 -19.07
CA ARG A 82 21.29 -0.84 -19.82
C ARG A 82 22.55 -1.10 -19.00
N ALA A 83 22.54 -0.73 -17.71
CA ALA A 83 23.69 -0.92 -16.81
C ALA A 83 24.02 -2.40 -16.59
N LEU A 84 23.00 -3.27 -16.57
CA LEU A 84 23.17 -4.71 -16.48
C LEU A 84 23.49 -5.37 -17.85
N GLY A 85 23.49 -4.60 -18.94
CA GLY A 85 23.87 -5.08 -20.27
C GLY A 85 22.79 -5.91 -20.97
N TYR A 86 21.52 -5.75 -20.60
CA TYR A 86 20.42 -6.48 -21.22
C TYR A 86 19.88 -5.75 -22.46
N ASP A 87 20.05 -6.36 -23.64
CA ASP A 87 19.43 -5.87 -24.88
C ASP A 87 17.90 -5.95 -24.81
N GLN A 88 17.39 -7.00 -24.17
CA GLN A 88 15.97 -7.24 -23.94
C GLN A 88 15.72 -7.78 -22.54
N TRP A 89 14.53 -7.49 -22.02
CA TRP A 89 14.08 -7.94 -20.70
C TRP A 89 12.58 -8.22 -20.66
N ASP A 90 12.15 -8.84 -19.57
CA ASP A 90 10.75 -9.08 -19.26
C ASP A 90 10.36 -8.30 -18.02
N LEU A 91 9.24 -7.59 -18.07
CA LEU A 91 8.71 -6.86 -16.93
C LEU A 91 7.69 -7.72 -16.20
N TYR A 92 7.79 -7.77 -14.88
CA TYR A 92 6.78 -8.37 -14.01
C TYR A 92 6.37 -7.34 -12.96
N GLY A 93 5.14 -6.85 -13.05
CA GLY A 93 4.58 -5.87 -12.12
C GLY A 93 3.45 -6.48 -11.30
N ILE A 94 3.43 -6.16 -10.00
CA ILE A 94 2.29 -6.44 -9.11
C ILE A 94 1.78 -5.10 -8.56
N SER A 95 0.46 -4.90 -8.51
CA SER A 95 -0.14 -3.70 -7.88
C SER A 95 0.46 -2.42 -8.48
N TYR A 96 1.02 -1.50 -7.69
CA TYR A 96 1.71 -0.30 -8.20
C TYR A 96 2.80 -0.62 -9.24
N GLY A 97 3.51 -1.75 -9.10
CA GLY A 97 4.49 -2.21 -10.09
C GLY A 97 3.90 -2.39 -11.48
N THR A 98 2.59 -2.66 -11.61
CA THR A 98 1.92 -2.69 -12.91
C THR A 98 1.78 -1.30 -13.53
N ARG A 99 1.57 -0.25 -12.72
CA ARG A 99 1.54 1.14 -13.17
C ARG A 99 2.94 1.58 -13.61
N LEU A 100 3.97 1.19 -12.87
CA LEU A 100 5.35 1.40 -13.27
C LEU A 100 5.68 0.67 -14.57
N ALA A 101 5.35 -0.62 -14.70
CA ALA A 101 5.59 -1.39 -15.92
C ALA A 101 4.87 -0.78 -17.14
N GLN A 102 3.61 -0.35 -17.00
CA GLN A 102 2.90 0.39 -18.06
C GLN A 102 3.59 1.71 -18.41
N THR A 103 4.18 2.40 -17.42
CA THR A 103 4.94 3.64 -17.65
C THR A 103 6.23 3.37 -18.42
N VAL A 104 6.95 2.28 -18.10
CA VAL A 104 8.13 1.82 -18.86
C VAL A 104 7.73 1.47 -20.29
N MET A 105 6.66 0.70 -20.49
CA MET A 105 6.17 0.37 -21.83
C MET A 105 5.85 1.62 -22.68
N ARG A 106 5.39 2.71 -22.05
CA ARG A 106 5.04 3.96 -22.73
C ARG A 106 6.28 4.79 -23.05
N ASP A 107 7.16 4.99 -22.07
CA ASP A 107 8.24 5.97 -22.13
C ASP A 107 9.57 5.37 -22.61
N PHE A 108 9.78 4.07 -22.35
CA PHE A 108 10.99 3.30 -22.69
C PHE A 108 10.62 1.92 -23.30
N PRO A 109 9.88 1.90 -24.42
CA PRO A 109 9.43 0.64 -25.03
C PRO A 109 10.58 -0.22 -25.58
N ASP A 110 11.70 0.41 -25.94
CA ASP A 110 12.84 -0.25 -26.55
C ASP A 110 13.51 -1.22 -25.57
N GLY A 111 13.52 -2.50 -25.93
CA GLY A 111 14.07 -3.57 -25.09
C GLY A 111 13.01 -4.35 -24.30
N VAL A 112 11.78 -3.86 -24.17
CA VAL A 112 10.67 -4.62 -23.55
C VAL A 112 10.28 -5.79 -24.45
N ARG A 113 10.59 -7.02 -24.03
CA ARG A 113 10.28 -8.26 -24.77
C ARG A 113 8.92 -8.82 -24.40
N SER A 114 8.62 -8.89 -23.11
CA SER A 114 7.32 -9.31 -22.59
C SER A 114 6.98 -8.65 -21.26
N VAL A 115 5.70 -8.63 -20.91
CA VAL A 115 5.19 -7.99 -19.70
C VAL A 115 4.12 -8.86 -19.05
N VAL A 116 4.20 -9.02 -17.74
CA VAL A 116 3.14 -9.57 -16.89
C VAL A 116 2.68 -8.49 -15.93
N LEU A 117 1.36 -8.25 -15.89
CA LEU A 117 0.72 -7.31 -14.98
C LEU A 117 -0.25 -8.09 -14.09
N ASP A 118 0.10 -8.26 -12.82
CA ASP A 118 -0.73 -8.93 -11.82
C ASP A 118 -1.42 -7.88 -10.93
N SER A 119 -2.74 -7.97 -10.80
CA SER A 119 -3.56 -7.02 -10.04
C SER A 119 -3.36 -5.58 -10.54
N THR A 120 -3.69 -5.39 -11.83
CA THR A 120 -3.36 -4.18 -12.59
C THR A 120 -3.94 -2.91 -11.98
N TYR A 121 -3.08 -1.90 -11.80
CA TYR A 121 -3.44 -0.51 -11.54
C TYR A 121 -3.33 0.27 -12.86
N PRO A 122 -4.45 0.54 -13.57
CA PRO A 122 -4.42 1.20 -14.88
C PRO A 122 -3.95 2.65 -14.78
N LEU A 123 -3.32 3.16 -15.85
CA LEU A 123 -2.88 4.57 -15.91
C LEU A 123 -4.03 5.59 -15.81
N SER A 124 -5.25 5.20 -16.17
CA SER A 124 -6.45 6.05 -16.12
C SER A 124 -7.15 6.04 -14.76
N ALA A 125 -6.82 5.09 -13.89
CA ALA A 125 -7.47 4.96 -12.59
C ALA A 125 -6.87 5.97 -11.59
N ASP A 126 -7.75 6.49 -10.72
CA ASP A 126 -7.36 7.29 -9.57
C ASP A 126 -7.65 6.46 -8.32
N LEU A 127 -6.58 5.92 -7.73
CA LEU A 127 -6.71 5.05 -6.56
C LEU A 127 -7.41 5.76 -5.40
N THR A 128 -7.30 7.08 -5.26
CA THR A 128 -7.93 7.82 -4.16
C THR A 128 -9.44 7.83 -4.30
N VAL A 129 -9.94 7.96 -5.52
CA VAL A 129 -11.37 8.04 -5.81
C VAL A 129 -11.98 6.64 -5.92
N ASP A 130 -11.29 5.74 -6.63
CA ASP A 130 -11.83 4.44 -7.01
C ASP A 130 -11.81 3.43 -5.85
N THR A 131 -10.92 3.60 -4.86
CA THR A 131 -10.75 2.61 -3.77
C THR A 131 -12.02 2.39 -2.97
N ILE A 132 -12.79 3.44 -2.66
CA ILE A 132 -14.00 3.33 -1.83
C ILE A 132 -15.03 2.41 -2.50
N ALA A 133 -15.34 2.66 -3.78
CA ALA A 133 -16.28 1.83 -4.54
C ALA A 133 -15.76 0.39 -4.76
N ASN A 134 -14.45 0.23 -4.92
CA ASN A 134 -13.84 -1.10 -5.05
C ASN A 134 -13.91 -1.90 -3.74
N MET A 135 -13.72 -1.26 -2.58
CA MET A 135 -13.86 -1.90 -1.27
C MET A 135 -15.30 -2.31 -1.00
N ASP A 136 -16.26 -1.42 -1.24
CA ASP A 136 -17.70 -1.71 -1.11
C ASP A 136 -18.09 -2.96 -1.92
N ARG A 137 -17.72 -2.98 -3.21
CA ARG A 137 -17.94 -4.14 -4.08
C ARG A 137 -17.24 -5.41 -3.57
N ALA A 138 -16.06 -5.29 -2.98
CA ALA A 138 -15.32 -6.43 -2.45
C ALA A 138 -16.06 -7.07 -1.26
N PHE A 139 -16.57 -6.25 -0.33
CA PHE A 139 -17.42 -6.70 0.77
C PHE A 139 -18.70 -7.36 0.28
N ASP A 140 -19.42 -6.72 -0.65
CA ASP A 140 -20.62 -7.30 -1.28
C ASP A 140 -20.34 -8.69 -1.89
N THR A 141 -19.23 -8.79 -2.63
CA THR A 141 -18.82 -10.04 -3.28
C THR A 141 -18.49 -11.11 -2.24
N PHE A 142 -17.81 -10.73 -1.16
CA PHE A 142 -17.45 -11.63 -0.07
C PHE A 142 -18.69 -12.16 0.67
N PHE A 143 -19.59 -11.27 1.08
CA PHE A 143 -20.81 -11.65 1.81
C PHE A 143 -21.76 -12.49 0.93
N ALA A 144 -22.00 -12.07 -0.31
CA ALA A 144 -22.80 -12.84 -1.25
C ALA A 144 -22.17 -14.21 -1.54
N GLY A 145 -20.84 -14.27 -1.67
CA GLY A 145 -20.08 -15.50 -1.85
C GLY A 145 -20.24 -16.47 -0.68
N CYS A 146 -20.17 -15.97 0.56
CA CYS A 146 -20.39 -16.79 1.75
C CYS A 146 -21.84 -17.30 1.83
N ALA A 147 -22.82 -16.43 1.60
CA ALA A 147 -24.24 -16.81 1.61
C ALA A 147 -24.56 -17.90 0.57
N ALA A 148 -23.95 -17.84 -0.61
CA ALA A 148 -24.12 -18.83 -1.68
C ALA A 148 -23.38 -20.16 -1.43
N ASN A 149 -22.40 -20.19 -0.52
CA ASN A 149 -21.65 -21.40 -0.19
C ASN A 149 -22.22 -22.08 1.05
N ALA A 150 -22.73 -23.32 0.92
CA ALA A 150 -23.40 -24.03 2.01
C ALA A 150 -22.53 -24.20 3.28
N ALA A 151 -21.23 -24.50 3.12
CA ALA A 151 -20.34 -24.65 4.28
C ALA A 151 -20.06 -23.30 4.96
N CYS A 152 -19.95 -22.22 4.18
CA CYS A 152 -19.74 -20.88 4.73
C CYS A 152 -21.00 -20.35 5.42
N SER A 153 -22.17 -20.45 4.77
CA SER A 153 -23.42 -19.96 5.34
C SER A 153 -23.87 -20.75 6.57
N GLU A 154 -23.53 -22.05 6.67
CA GLU A 154 -23.73 -22.84 7.89
C GLU A 154 -22.79 -22.40 9.02
N ALA A 155 -21.51 -22.17 8.72
CA ALA A 155 -20.52 -21.74 9.73
C ALA A 155 -20.69 -20.28 10.17
N TYR A 156 -21.12 -19.41 9.24
CA TYR A 156 -21.23 -17.97 9.39
C TYR A 156 -22.61 -17.48 8.93
N PRO A 157 -23.69 -17.86 9.65
CA PRO A 157 -25.02 -17.38 9.32
C PRO A 157 -25.09 -15.87 9.50
N ASP A 158 -25.77 -15.19 8.57
CA ASP A 158 -26.02 -13.75 8.59
C ASP A 158 -24.75 -12.90 8.71
N LEU A 159 -23.68 -13.31 8.00
CA LEU A 159 -22.34 -12.77 8.14
C LEU A 159 -22.26 -11.24 7.95
N GLU A 160 -22.94 -10.71 6.93
CA GLU A 160 -22.94 -9.27 6.62
C GLU A 160 -23.49 -8.42 7.78
N ASN A 161 -24.70 -8.72 8.23
CA ASN A 161 -25.32 -7.99 9.34
C ASN A 161 -24.52 -8.13 10.63
N ARG A 162 -23.95 -9.32 10.89
CA ARG A 162 -23.09 -9.54 12.06
C ARG A 162 -21.79 -8.77 11.99
N PHE A 163 -21.20 -8.62 10.81
CA PHE A 163 -19.99 -7.83 10.61
C PHE A 163 -20.25 -6.35 10.94
N PHE A 164 -21.28 -5.76 10.35
CA PHE A 164 -21.61 -4.35 10.63
C PHE A 164 -22.09 -4.13 12.07
N ALA A 165 -22.84 -5.06 12.67
CA ALA A 165 -23.21 -4.97 14.07
C ALA A 165 -21.98 -5.04 15.02
N LEU A 166 -20.94 -5.79 14.64
CA LEU A 166 -19.68 -5.81 15.37
C LEU A 166 -18.94 -4.47 15.23
N ALA A 167 -18.86 -3.91 14.03
CA ALA A 167 -18.30 -2.58 13.80
C ALA A 167 -19.02 -1.52 14.67
N ASP A 168 -20.34 -1.50 14.66
CA ASP A 168 -21.14 -0.58 15.49
C ASP A 168 -20.87 -0.77 17.00
N THR A 169 -20.70 -2.02 17.44
CA THR A 169 -20.38 -2.35 18.83
C THR A 169 -19.00 -1.81 19.21
N LEU A 170 -18.01 -2.01 18.34
CA LEU A 170 -16.64 -1.55 18.56
C LEU A 170 -16.54 -0.02 18.47
N ASN A 171 -17.31 0.65 17.61
CA ASN A 171 -17.42 2.11 17.59
C ASN A 171 -18.07 2.67 18.86
N ALA A 172 -19.01 1.95 19.47
CA ALA A 172 -19.63 2.35 20.73
C ALA A 172 -18.75 2.02 21.96
N THR A 173 -17.93 0.97 21.88
CA THR A 173 -17.07 0.51 22.96
C THR A 173 -15.81 -0.15 22.38
N PRO A 174 -14.78 0.65 22.06
CA PRO A 174 -13.52 0.14 21.55
C PRO A 174 -12.83 -0.78 22.56
N ILE A 175 -11.98 -1.67 22.04
CA ILE A 175 -11.23 -2.62 22.88
C ILE A 175 -9.73 -2.47 22.66
N LEU A 176 -8.94 -2.76 23.70
CA LEU A 176 -7.50 -2.93 23.58
C LEU A 176 -7.18 -4.39 23.27
N VAL A 177 -6.34 -4.62 22.27
CA VAL A 177 -5.83 -5.94 21.92
C VAL A 177 -4.30 -5.95 21.96
N PRO A 178 -3.68 -7.01 22.50
CA PRO A 178 -2.23 -7.13 22.47
C PRO A 178 -1.75 -7.41 21.05
N VAL A 179 -0.85 -6.57 20.56
CA VAL A 179 -0.20 -6.70 19.25
C VAL A 179 1.31 -6.85 19.40
N LEU A 180 1.95 -7.41 18.37
CA LEU A 180 3.39 -7.63 18.34
C LEU A 180 4.04 -6.67 17.34
N HIS A 181 4.99 -5.88 17.82
CA HIS A 181 5.85 -5.10 16.94
C HIS A 181 6.79 -6.03 16.16
N VAL A 182 6.53 -6.21 14.86
CA VAL A 182 7.16 -7.27 14.03
C VAL A 182 8.69 -7.18 13.92
N PHE A 183 9.26 -5.99 14.11
CA PHE A 183 10.72 -5.79 14.02
C PHE A 183 11.46 -5.88 15.36
N THR A 184 10.77 -5.59 16.47
CA THR A 184 11.42 -5.51 17.80
C THR A 184 10.99 -6.66 18.71
N GLY A 185 9.89 -7.34 18.38
CA GLY A 185 9.27 -8.35 19.23
C GLY A 185 8.60 -7.79 20.48
N GLN A 186 8.48 -6.46 20.59
CA GLN A 186 7.80 -5.80 21.71
C GLN A 186 6.30 -6.07 21.64
N GLN A 187 5.70 -6.43 22.78
CA GLN A 187 4.24 -6.43 22.92
C GLN A 187 3.75 -5.02 23.19
N LEU A 188 2.73 -4.60 22.45
CA LEU A 188 2.06 -3.32 22.56
C LEU A 188 0.56 -3.56 22.72
N GLU A 189 -0.17 -2.59 23.26
CA GLU A 189 -1.63 -2.58 23.21
C GLU A 189 -2.06 -1.72 22.04
N ALA A 190 -3.04 -2.18 21.27
CA ALA A 190 -3.66 -1.42 20.19
C ALA A 190 -5.16 -1.28 20.42
N LEU A 191 -5.67 -0.06 20.25
CA LEU A 191 -7.09 0.20 20.26
C LEU A 191 -7.70 -0.25 18.93
N VAL A 192 -8.78 -1.02 19.02
CA VAL A 192 -9.58 -1.49 17.88
C VAL A 192 -11.00 -1.03 18.08
N ASP A 193 -11.48 -0.24 17.14
CA ASP A 193 -12.86 0.20 17.00
C ASP A 193 -13.48 -0.37 15.69
N GLY A 194 -14.67 0.09 15.31
CA GLY A 194 -15.32 -0.33 14.08
C GLY A 194 -14.80 0.36 12.82
N ASP A 195 -14.16 1.51 12.95
CA ASP A 195 -13.59 2.29 11.83
C ASP A 195 -12.18 1.80 11.45
N THR A 196 -11.51 1.11 12.37
CA THR A 196 -10.17 0.52 12.24
C THR A 196 -10.17 -0.99 11.99
N MET A 197 -11.36 -1.64 12.01
CA MET A 197 -11.56 -3.06 11.68
C MET A 197 -11.61 -3.31 10.16
#